data_AF-A0A7W0WR25-F1
#
_entry.id   AF-A0A7W0WR25-F1
#
_cell.length_a   1.000
_cell.length_b   1.000
_cell.length_c   1.000
_cell.angle_alpha   90.00
_cell.angle_beta   90.00
_cell.angle_gamma   90.00
#
_symmetry.space_group_name_H-M   'P 1'
#
loop_
_entity.id
_entity.type
_entity.pdbx_description
1 polymer ?
#
loop_
_entity_poly.entity_id
_entity_poly.type
_entity_poly.pdbx_seq_one_letter_code
_entity_poly.pdbx_strand_id
1 'polypeptide(L)'
;MRWLAVLVLVSCYSPRAFESCITSCAATGVCPSGLECFANLCRVDEAEVCPPRDAIDPFSDRDMDGIFDISDLCPDLYHLDNRDHDLDQVGDKCDPCPHLSKTDPSAPDADGDGDGVGNGCDPRVTVQGDTQARFVGFYDANDVVGWSTVGTWQIGSGIATASALAHNNAYLESPTQLGANVAITAAITIREVNTAMLHYGGVAVRRSGQNTQGCQLIDGGAAMVRYRVVENTMDLDSDTPFTGPVLNVSRVYRHLVQGNAGDCNVDGTVETRLNAPNRDGRVAIEAGYVTMDVDYVFVVKMPP
;
A
#
# COMPACT_ATOMS: atom_id res chain seq x y z
N MET A 1 27.57 72.44 -2.13
CA MET A 1 28.13 71.10 -1.90
C MET A 1 27.21 70.36 -0.95
N ARG A 2 26.97 69.07 -1.23
CA ARG A 2 25.94 68.18 -0.64
C ARG A 2 24.54 68.44 -1.24
N TRP A 3 23.69 67.47 -1.61
CA TRP A 3 23.59 66.01 -1.49
C TRP A 3 22.95 65.49 -2.82
N LEU A 4 22.73 64.23 -3.17
CA LEU A 4 22.29 63.05 -2.42
C LEU A 4 22.38 61.86 -3.40
N ALA A 5 22.94 60.73 -2.99
CA ALA A 5 22.88 59.48 -3.77
C ALA A 5 21.49 58.85 -3.60
N VAL A 6 20.82 58.52 -4.71
CA VAL A 6 19.57 57.76 -4.68
C VAL A 6 19.91 56.28 -4.75
N LEU A 7 19.73 55.59 -3.63
CA LEU A 7 19.83 54.14 -3.53
C LEU A 7 18.44 53.56 -3.90
N VAL A 8 18.32 52.88 -5.03
CA VAL A 8 17.08 52.17 -5.39
C VAL A 8 17.16 50.78 -4.76
N LEU A 9 16.48 50.60 -3.62
CA LEU A 9 16.14 49.27 -3.11
C LEU A 9 14.92 48.77 -3.88
N VAL A 10 15.13 47.80 -4.77
CA VAL A 10 14.03 46.99 -5.31
C VAL A 10 13.72 45.93 -4.27
N SER A 11 12.73 46.17 -3.44
CA SER A 11 12.06 45.11 -2.70
C SER A 11 11.05 44.45 -3.63
N CYS A 12 11.29 43.19 -4.00
CA CYS A 12 10.19 42.30 -4.38
C CYS A 12 9.35 42.07 -3.12
N TYR A 13 8.34 42.90 -2.91
CA TYR A 13 7.26 42.56 -1.99
C TYR A 13 6.36 41.57 -2.72
N SER A 14 6.48 40.30 -2.36
CA SER A 14 5.49 39.27 -2.70
C SER A 14 4.51 39.19 -1.52
N PRO A 15 3.31 39.78 -1.59
CA PRO A 15 2.30 39.46 -0.59
C PRO A 15 1.83 38.03 -0.84
N ARG A 16 2.43 37.09 -0.10
CA ARG A 16 1.72 35.87 0.32
C ARG A 16 0.85 36.27 1.52
N ALA A 17 -0.43 36.36 1.28
CA ALA A 17 -1.52 36.09 2.20
C ALA A 17 -2.80 36.31 1.40
N PHE A 18 -3.44 35.25 0.92
CA PHE A 18 -4.87 35.34 0.63
C PHE A 18 -5.57 35.44 1.98
N GLU A 19 -5.64 36.66 2.52
CA GLU A 19 -6.60 37.03 3.55
C GLU A 19 -8.00 36.90 2.92
N SER A 20 -8.70 35.86 3.37
CA SER A 20 -10.13 35.83 3.67
C SER A 20 -10.98 36.95 3.06
N CYS A 21 -11.83 36.63 2.08
CA CYS A 21 -13.07 37.34 1.73
C CYS A 21 -13.12 38.88 1.82
N ILE A 22 -12.06 39.60 1.42
CA ILE A 22 -12.09 41.07 1.37
C ILE A 22 -11.68 41.51 -0.05
N THR A 23 -12.67 41.61 -0.95
CA THR A 23 -12.52 42.38 -2.18
C THR A 23 -12.92 43.83 -1.91
N SER A 24 -12.06 44.78 -2.28
CA SER A 24 -12.37 46.19 -2.18
C SER A 24 -13.35 46.61 -3.29
N CYS A 25 -14.47 47.24 -2.94
CA CYS A 25 -15.23 48.00 -3.92
C CYS A 25 -14.56 49.37 -4.08
N ALA A 26 -13.78 49.55 -5.16
CA ALA A 26 -13.30 50.87 -5.56
C ALA A 26 -14.46 51.75 -6.06
N ALA A 27 -14.19 53.04 -6.30
CA ALA A 27 -15.09 54.20 -6.45
C ALA A 27 -16.41 54.06 -7.25
N THR A 28 -16.60 52.97 -8.00
CA THR A 28 -17.86 52.65 -8.69
C THR A 28 -18.90 51.98 -7.78
N GLY A 29 -18.51 51.50 -6.59
CA GLY A 29 -19.44 50.93 -5.60
C GLY A 29 -20.08 49.60 -6.02
N VAL A 30 -19.58 48.96 -7.08
CA VAL A 30 -20.13 47.71 -7.61
C VAL A 30 -19.41 46.53 -6.98
N CYS A 31 -20.18 45.65 -6.33
CA CYS A 31 -19.72 44.36 -5.83
C CYS A 31 -20.27 43.21 -6.71
N PRO A 32 -19.61 42.04 -6.75
CA PRO A 32 -20.17 40.83 -7.35
C PRO A 32 -21.57 40.52 -6.82
N SER A 33 -22.40 39.90 -7.66
CA SER A 33 -23.83 39.69 -7.38
C SER A 33 -24.07 39.00 -6.03
N GLY A 34 -24.85 39.65 -5.16
CA GLY A 34 -25.18 39.17 -3.82
C GLY A 34 -24.44 39.88 -2.67
N LEU A 35 -23.54 40.83 -2.98
CA LEU A 35 -22.78 41.58 -1.98
C LEU A 35 -23.08 43.09 -2.05
N GLU A 36 -23.01 43.76 -0.90
CA GLU A 36 -23.16 45.20 -0.77
C GLU A 36 -21.83 45.88 -0.39
N CYS A 37 -21.61 47.09 -0.90
CA CYS A 37 -20.40 47.86 -0.64
C CYS A 37 -20.56 48.70 0.64
N PHE A 38 -19.74 48.42 1.66
CA PHE A 38 -19.67 49.23 2.87
C PHE A 38 -18.24 49.57 3.22
N ALA A 39 -17.95 50.85 3.46
CA ALA A 39 -16.62 51.35 3.79
C ALA A 39 -15.52 50.88 2.80
N ASN A 40 -15.84 50.83 1.51
CA ASN A 40 -14.98 50.36 0.40
C ASN A 40 -14.69 48.85 0.40
N LEU A 41 -15.49 48.05 1.11
CA LEU A 41 -15.38 46.59 1.15
C LEU A 41 -16.72 45.93 0.79
N CYS A 42 -16.69 44.85 0.00
CA CYS A 42 -17.88 44.08 -0.34
C CYS A 42 -18.23 43.08 0.79
N ARG A 43 -19.47 43.09 1.30
CA ARG A 43 -19.94 42.21 2.38
C ARG A 43 -21.41 41.78 2.19
N VAL A 44 -21.83 40.72 2.88
CA VAL A 44 -23.26 40.36 3.02
C VAL A 44 -23.91 41.24 4.07
N ASP A 45 -25.15 41.67 3.83
CA ASP A 45 -25.87 42.64 4.66
C ASP A 45 -26.15 42.08 6.07
N GLU A 46 -26.27 43.00 7.03
CA GLU A 46 -26.15 42.86 8.49
C GLU A 46 -26.32 41.45 9.12
N ALA A 47 -25.27 41.07 9.88
CA ALA A 47 -25.23 40.09 10.99
C ALA A 47 -24.59 38.70 10.78
N GLU A 48 -23.77 38.48 9.76
CA GLU A 48 -22.79 37.38 9.77
C GLU A 48 -21.36 37.93 9.69
N VAL A 49 -20.64 37.83 10.83
CA VAL A 49 -19.19 37.64 10.81
C VAL A 49 -18.94 36.49 9.82
N CYS A 50 -17.90 36.57 8.98
CA CYS A 50 -17.44 35.43 8.17
C CYS A 50 -17.66 34.13 8.96
N PRO A 51 -18.26 33.09 8.35
CA PRO A 51 -18.64 31.89 9.08
C PRO A 51 -17.46 31.46 9.96
N PRO A 52 -17.72 31.02 11.21
CA PRO A 52 -16.69 30.83 12.21
C PRO A 52 -15.55 29.98 11.64
N ARG A 53 -14.37 30.06 12.27
CA ARG A 53 -13.19 29.20 12.00
C ARG A 53 -13.46 27.68 11.93
N ASP A 54 -14.71 27.27 12.15
CA ASP A 54 -15.25 25.91 12.09
C ASP A 54 -16.02 25.61 10.78
N ALA A 55 -16.10 26.55 9.83
CA ALA A 55 -16.45 26.21 8.46
C ALA A 55 -15.23 25.52 7.85
N ILE A 56 -15.37 24.22 7.58
CA ILE A 56 -14.44 23.47 6.73
C ILE A 56 -14.29 24.31 5.45
N ASP A 57 -13.13 24.94 5.26
CA ASP A 57 -12.81 25.60 4.01
C ASP A 57 -12.73 24.47 2.96
N PRO A 58 -13.67 24.40 1.99
CA PRO A 58 -13.67 23.33 1.01
C PRO A 58 -12.46 23.39 0.06
N PHE A 59 -11.66 24.45 0.15
CA PHE A 59 -10.40 24.63 -0.56
C PHE A 59 -9.18 24.50 0.36
N SER A 60 -9.38 24.07 1.62
CA SER A 60 -8.27 23.70 2.51
C SER A 60 -7.56 22.49 1.92
N ASP A 61 -6.23 22.57 1.91
CA ASP A 61 -5.29 21.54 1.52
C ASP A 61 -4.13 21.68 2.51
N ARG A 62 -4.23 20.95 3.62
CA ARG A 62 -3.36 21.16 4.80
C ARG A 62 -1.95 20.66 4.58
N ASP A 63 -1.77 19.62 3.78
CA ASP A 63 -0.45 19.05 3.49
C ASP A 63 0.14 19.53 2.14
N MET A 64 -0.66 20.25 1.35
CA MET A 64 -0.29 20.90 0.09
C MET A 64 0.00 19.92 -1.06
N ASP A 65 -0.61 18.74 -1.07
CA ASP A 65 -0.44 17.76 -2.15
C ASP A 65 -1.31 18.02 -3.39
N GLY A 66 -2.21 19.01 -3.31
CA GLY A 66 -3.09 19.39 -4.39
C GLY A 66 -4.43 18.67 -4.39
N ILE A 67 -4.70 17.83 -3.39
CA ILE A 67 -6.02 17.27 -3.07
C ILE A 67 -6.58 18.07 -1.89
N PHE A 68 -7.82 18.55 -2.00
CA PHE A 68 -8.43 19.28 -0.89
C PHE A 68 -8.79 18.33 0.24
N ASP A 69 -8.66 18.78 1.50
CA ASP A 69 -8.94 18.01 2.73
C ASP A 69 -10.27 17.26 2.73
N ILE A 70 -11.28 17.79 2.01
CA ILE A 70 -12.63 17.19 1.89
C ILE A 70 -12.68 15.96 0.98
N SER A 71 -11.65 15.76 0.16
CA SER A 71 -11.53 14.69 -0.83
C SER A 71 -10.21 13.92 -0.65
N ASP A 72 -9.30 14.45 0.15
CA ASP A 72 -8.04 13.82 0.51
C ASP A 72 -8.28 12.72 1.53
N LEU A 73 -7.86 11.52 1.19
CA LEU A 73 -7.95 10.34 2.04
C LEU A 73 -6.82 10.28 3.08
N CYS A 74 -5.79 11.13 2.93
CA CYS A 74 -4.74 11.36 3.92
C CYS A 74 -4.48 12.86 4.17
N PRO A 75 -5.44 13.64 4.74
CA PRO A 75 -5.40 15.11 4.84
C PRO A 75 -4.22 15.78 5.59
N ASP A 76 -3.32 14.97 6.12
CA ASP A 76 -2.18 15.38 6.92
C ASP A 76 -0.86 14.77 6.39
N LEU A 77 -0.88 14.12 5.22
CA LEU A 77 0.25 13.41 4.61
C LEU A 77 0.32 13.66 3.10
N TYR A 78 1.25 14.54 2.72
CA TYR A 78 1.47 14.91 1.34
C TYR A 78 1.67 13.70 0.41
N HIS A 79 0.75 13.50 -0.55
CA HIS A 79 0.88 12.50 -1.60
C HIS A 79 0.01 12.80 -2.84
N LEU A 80 0.52 12.49 -4.04
CA LEU A 80 -0.20 12.84 -5.27
C LEU A 80 -1.29 11.82 -5.66
N ASP A 81 -1.40 10.70 -4.94
CA ASP A 81 -2.20 9.53 -5.29
C ASP A 81 -3.25 9.19 -4.22
N ASN A 82 -4.48 9.69 -4.39
CA ASN A 82 -5.63 9.45 -3.49
C ASN A 82 -6.24 8.03 -3.62
N ARG A 83 -5.41 6.99 -3.45
CA ARG A 83 -5.79 5.58 -3.62
C ARG A 83 -6.29 4.99 -2.30
N ASP A 84 -7.24 4.06 -2.41
CA ASP A 84 -7.93 3.38 -1.31
C ASP A 84 -8.24 1.95 -1.78
N HIS A 85 -7.40 1.00 -1.42
CA HIS A 85 -7.50 -0.37 -1.93
C HIS A 85 -8.72 -1.10 -1.38
N ASP A 86 -8.96 -0.95 -0.08
CA ASP A 86 -9.97 -1.70 0.66
C ASP A 86 -11.30 -0.92 0.84
N LEU A 87 -11.34 0.31 0.33
CA LEU A 87 -12.51 1.16 0.17
C LEU A 87 -13.10 1.61 1.51
N ASP A 88 -12.25 1.83 2.50
CA ASP A 88 -12.65 2.22 3.84
C ASP A 88 -12.65 3.73 4.09
N GLN A 89 -12.24 4.54 3.10
CA GLN A 89 -12.07 5.99 3.14
C GLN A 89 -10.85 6.47 3.95
N VAL A 90 -9.83 5.63 4.13
CA VAL A 90 -8.46 6.00 4.52
C VAL A 90 -7.54 5.70 3.34
N GLY A 91 -6.63 6.62 3.03
CA GLY A 91 -5.78 6.45 1.86
C GLY A 91 -4.67 5.43 2.13
N ASP A 92 -4.27 4.66 1.11
CA ASP A 92 -3.25 3.60 1.21
C ASP A 92 -1.93 4.06 1.87
N LYS A 93 -1.63 5.36 1.85
CA LYS A 93 -0.41 5.96 2.44
C LYS A 93 -0.48 6.17 3.94
N CYS A 94 -1.67 6.41 4.47
CA CYS A 94 -1.92 6.73 5.88
C CYS A 94 -2.76 5.65 6.59
N ASP A 95 -3.20 4.64 5.87
CA ASP A 95 -3.91 3.49 6.39
C ASP A 95 -2.96 2.54 7.17
N PRO A 96 -3.26 2.23 8.46
CA PRO A 96 -2.53 1.22 9.24
C PRO A 96 -2.55 -0.19 8.65
N CYS A 97 -3.57 -0.54 7.87
CA CYS A 97 -3.78 -1.82 7.20
C CYS A 97 -4.40 -1.66 5.80
N PRO A 98 -3.65 -1.20 4.77
CA PRO A 98 -4.17 -0.79 3.44
C PRO A 98 -4.83 -1.88 2.57
N HIS A 99 -5.08 -3.06 3.12
CA HIS A 99 -5.71 -4.20 2.43
C HIS A 99 -6.84 -4.81 3.25
N LEU A 100 -7.21 -4.17 4.36
CA LEU A 100 -8.19 -4.64 5.33
C LEU A 100 -8.99 -3.44 5.83
N SER A 101 -10.19 -3.27 5.28
CA SER A 101 -11.06 -2.16 5.64
C SER A 101 -11.34 -2.10 7.15
N LYS A 102 -11.24 -0.90 7.76
CA LYS A 102 -11.64 -0.67 9.17
C LYS A 102 -13.08 -1.05 9.50
N THR A 103 -13.92 -1.17 8.47
CA THR A 103 -15.31 -1.58 8.63
C THR A 103 -15.48 -3.10 8.77
N ASP A 104 -14.43 -3.87 8.49
CA ASP A 104 -14.39 -5.31 8.74
C ASP A 104 -14.23 -5.57 10.24
N PRO A 105 -15.22 -6.22 10.91
CA PRO A 105 -15.12 -6.54 12.33
C PRO A 105 -13.96 -7.47 12.69
N SER A 106 -13.39 -8.18 11.70
CA SER A 106 -12.26 -9.09 11.86
C SER A 106 -10.90 -8.44 11.65
N ALA A 107 -10.86 -7.19 11.20
CA ALA A 107 -9.62 -6.45 10.93
C ALA A 107 -9.68 -5.02 11.47
N PRO A 108 -9.49 -4.84 12.78
CA PRO A 108 -9.49 -3.51 13.36
C PRO A 108 -8.18 -2.77 13.03
N ASP A 109 -8.30 -1.56 12.49
CA ASP A 109 -7.22 -0.56 12.37
C ASP A 109 -6.74 0.00 13.71
N ALA A 110 -7.38 -0.42 14.81
CA ALA A 110 -6.85 -0.12 16.13
C ALA A 110 -5.40 -0.56 16.20
N ASP A 111 -4.51 0.35 16.57
CA ASP A 111 -3.10 0.09 16.78
C ASP A 111 -2.89 -0.02 18.30
N GLY A 112 -2.85 -1.26 18.79
CA GLY A 112 -2.86 -1.55 20.23
C GLY A 112 -1.56 -1.21 20.93
N ASP A 113 -0.43 -1.27 20.23
CA ASP A 113 0.90 -1.03 20.78
C ASP A 113 1.57 0.27 20.28
N GLY A 114 0.96 0.94 19.30
CA GLY A 114 1.29 2.30 18.89
C GLY A 114 2.52 2.37 18.00
N ASP A 115 2.71 1.43 17.07
CA ASP A 115 3.82 1.45 16.11
C ASP A 115 3.43 1.84 14.67
N GLY A 116 2.15 2.06 14.41
CA GLY A 116 1.61 2.48 13.12
C GLY A 116 1.22 1.33 12.20
N VAL A 117 1.24 0.08 12.67
CA VAL A 117 0.64 -1.08 11.99
C VAL A 117 -0.65 -1.46 12.71
N GLY A 118 -1.77 -1.58 11.99
CA GLY A 118 -3.05 -1.91 12.63
C GLY A 118 -3.10 -3.36 13.13
N ASN A 119 -3.82 -3.61 14.22
CA ASN A 119 -3.92 -4.94 14.85
C ASN A 119 -4.36 -6.06 13.87
N GLY A 120 -5.15 -5.73 12.83
CA GLY A 120 -5.59 -6.70 11.82
C GLY A 120 -4.47 -7.22 10.90
N CYS A 121 -3.42 -6.43 10.71
CA CYS A 121 -2.30 -6.72 9.81
C CYS A 121 -0.93 -6.74 10.49
N ASP A 122 -0.87 -6.45 11.79
CA ASP A 122 0.33 -6.54 12.60
C ASP A 122 0.68 -8.02 12.95
N PRO A 123 1.88 -8.52 12.58
CA PRO A 123 2.33 -9.85 12.97
C PRO A 123 2.57 -10.02 14.48
N ARG A 124 2.74 -8.94 15.25
CA ARG A 124 3.04 -8.97 16.68
C ARG A 124 2.26 -7.89 17.44
N VAL A 125 0.93 -7.96 17.37
CA VAL A 125 -0.13 -7.09 17.99
C VAL A 125 0.02 -6.58 19.44
N THR A 126 1.08 -6.96 20.15
CA THR A 126 1.38 -6.54 21.53
C THR A 126 2.82 -6.02 21.69
N VAL A 127 3.58 -5.89 20.60
CA VAL A 127 5.02 -5.62 20.59
C VAL A 127 5.34 -4.49 19.61
N GLN A 128 5.42 -3.29 20.18
CA GLN A 128 5.78 -2.09 19.44
C GLN A 128 7.07 -2.24 18.61
N GLY A 129 7.04 -1.64 17.43
CA GLY A 129 8.20 -1.31 16.62
C GLY A 129 8.15 -1.92 15.22
N ASP A 130 7.07 -2.65 14.91
CA ASP A 130 6.74 -3.04 13.56
C ASP A 130 6.51 -1.80 12.68
N THR A 131 6.86 -1.95 11.41
CA THR A 131 6.75 -0.84 10.45
C THR A 131 6.23 -1.36 9.13
N GLN A 132 5.28 -0.63 8.55
CA GLN A 132 4.85 -0.86 7.18
C GLN A 132 6.02 -0.61 6.24
N ALA A 133 6.64 -1.68 5.76
CA ALA A 133 7.80 -1.59 4.88
C ALA A 133 7.38 -1.35 3.44
N ARG A 134 6.23 -1.90 3.04
CA ARG A 134 5.70 -1.78 1.68
C ARG A 134 4.24 -2.23 1.60
N PHE A 135 3.43 -1.46 0.89
CA PHE A 135 2.15 -1.90 0.33
C PHE A 135 2.18 -1.75 -1.20
N VAL A 136 1.59 -2.72 -1.91
CA VAL A 136 1.50 -2.74 -3.37
C VAL A 136 0.12 -3.25 -3.75
N GLY A 137 -0.74 -2.37 -4.24
CA GLY A 137 -2.08 -2.72 -4.74
C GLY A 137 -2.15 -2.95 -6.25
N PHE A 138 -1.05 -2.84 -7.01
CA PHE A 138 -1.00 -3.11 -8.46
C PHE A 138 -2.00 -2.30 -9.32
N TYR A 139 -2.19 -1.02 -8.97
CA TYR A 139 -3.04 -0.07 -9.68
C TYR A 139 -2.56 0.20 -11.10
N ASP A 140 -1.26 0.33 -11.28
CA ASP A 140 -0.62 0.55 -12.57
C ASP A 140 0.86 0.14 -12.56
N ALA A 141 1.52 0.27 -13.72
CA ALA A 141 2.91 -0.15 -13.90
C ALA A 141 3.92 0.60 -13.01
N ASN A 142 3.56 1.76 -12.44
CA ASN A 142 4.44 2.51 -11.54
C ASN A 142 4.66 1.78 -10.21
N ASP A 143 3.69 0.97 -9.77
CA ASP A 143 3.77 0.22 -8.51
C ASP A 143 4.92 -0.81 -8.52
N VAL A 144 5.31 -1.25 -9.72
CA VAL A 144 6.36 -2.24 -9.95
C VAL A 144 7.61 -1.64 -10.59
N VAL A 145 7.76 -0.32 -10.63
CA VAL A 145 8.97 0.33 -11.16
C VAL A 145 10.20 -0.09 -10.34
N GLY A 146 11.24 -0.53 -11.05
CA GLY A 146 12.48 -1.03 -10.46
C GLY A 146 12.43 -2.49 -10.01
N TRP A 147 11.27 -3.15 -10.07
CA TRP A 147 11.17 -4.57 -9.77
C TRP A 147 11.81 -5.39 -10.88
N SER A 148 12.41 -6.51 -10.51
CA SER A 148 12.90 -7.49 -11.46
C SER A 148 11.74 -8.36 -11.93
N THR A 149 11.36 -8.20 -13.19
CA THR A 149 10.26 -8.93 -13.83
C THR A 149 10.82 -10.06 -14.72
N VAL A 150 10.37 -11.29 -14.47
CA VAL A 150 10.61 -12.45 -15.33
C VAL A 150 9.27 -13.04 -15.72
N GLY A 151 9.16 -13.52 -16.97
CA GLY A 151 7.90 -14.02 -17.50
C GLY A 151 6.94 -12.90 -17.91
N THR A 152 5.67 -13.25 -18.11
CA THR A 152 4.65 -12.32 -18.58
C THR A 152 3.78 -11.87 -17.40
N TRP A 153 3.77 -10.56 -17.16
CA TRP A 153 2.96 -9.91 -16.13
C TRP A 153 2.12 -8.80 -16.74
N GLN A 154 0.86 -8.72 -16.33
CA GLN A 154 -0.02 -7.59 -16.60
C GLN A 154 -0.33 -6.92 -15.26
N ILE A 155 -0.05 -5.62 -15.15
CA ILE A 155 -0.26 -4.84 -13.93
C ILE A 155 -1.26 -3.74 -14.25
N GLY A 156 -2.33 -3.66 -13.48
CA GLY A 156 -3.29 -2.58 -13.59
C GLY A 156 -4.60 -2.87 -12.88
N SER A 157 -5.37 -1.81 -12.63
CA SER A 157 -6.72 -1.90 -12.06
C SER A 157 -6.78 -2.64 -10.72
N GLY A 158 -5.72 -2.56 -9.92
CA GLY A 158 -5.67 -3.19 -8.61
C GLY A 158 -5.18 -4.63 -8.62
N ILE A 159 -4.69 -5.16 -9.76
CA ILE A 159 -4.35 -6.57 -9.91
C ILE A 159 -3.06 -6.74 -10.71
N ALA A 160 -2.22 -7.68 -10.27
CA ALA A 160 -1.12 -8.23 -11.05
C ALA A 160 -1.44 -9.65 -11.54
N THR A 161 -1.54 -9.85 -12.86
CA THR A 161 -1.79 -11.16 -13.47
C THR A 161 -0.51 -11.74 -14.06
N ALA A 162 -0.15 -12.93 -13.60
CA ALA A 162 0.97 -13.72 -14.13
C ALA A 162 0.47 -14.80 -15.10
N SER A 163 1.17 -15.02 -16.22
CA SER A 163 0.87 -16.11 -17.17
C SER A 163 2.08 -17.03 -17.37
N ALA A 164 2.08 -18.18 -16.69
CA ALA A 164 3.22 -19.09 -16.58
C ALA A 164 2.94 -20.55 -17.05
N LEU A 165 1.94 -20.78 -17.92
CA LEU A 165 1.46 -22.13 -18.26
C LEU A 165 2.45 -23.02 -19.04
N ALA A 166 3.47 -22.45 -19.67
CA ALA A 166 4.32 -23.12 -20.66
C ALA A 166 5.75 -23.39 -20.15
N HIS A 167 5.92 -23.80 -18.87
CA HIS A 167 7.23 -23.94 -18.20
C HIS A 167 8.02 -22.62 -18.07
N ASN A 168 7.39 -21.47 -18.33
CA ASN A 168 8.00 -20.18 -18.14
C ASN A 168 7.72 -19.70 -16.72
N ASN A 169 8.67 -19.87 -15.79
CA ASN A 169 8.52 -19.29 -14.46
C ASN A 169 8.32 -17.78 -14.57
N ALA A 170 7.31 -17.26 -13.87
CA ALA A 170 7.05 -15.84 -13.76
C ALA A 170 7.46 -15.37 -12.37
N TYR A 171 8.28 -14.32 -12.32
CA TYR A 171 8.74 -13.71 -11.08
C TYR A 171 8.52 -12.21 -11.12
N LEU A 172 8.06 -11.66 -10.00
CA LEU A 172 7.99 -10.23 -9.75
C LEU A 172 8.69 -9.95 -8.42
N GLU A 173 9.92 -9.43 -8.47
CA GLU A 173 10.82 -9.31 -7.31
C GLU A 173 11.17 -7.87 -6.97
N SER A 174 11.04 -7.50 -5.70
CA SER A 174 11.14 -6.11 -5.25
C SER A 174 12.57 -5.55 -5.26
N PRO A 175 12.76 -4.24 -5.52
CA PRO A 175 14.08 -3.62 -5.63
C PRO A 175 14.79 -3.40 -4.29
N THR A 176 14.17 -3.72 -3.16
CA THR A 176 14.76 -3.51 -1.82
C THR A 176 14.93 -4.84 -1.09
N GLN A 177 16.12 -5.07 -0.51
CA GLN A 177 16.30 -6.16 0.45
C GLN A 177 15.69 -5.74 1.79
N LEU A 178 14.77 -6.55 2.31
CA LEU A 178 14.02 -6.20 3.53
C LEU A 178 14.63 -6.80 4.81
N GLY A 179 15.56 -7.74 4.67
CA GLY A 179 16.34 -8.33 5.77
C GLY A 179 15.62 -9.46 6.51
N ALA A 180 16.18 -9.86 7.66
CA ALA A 180 15.86 -11.07 8.40
C ALA A 180 14.57 -11.12 9.24
N ASN A 181 13.73 -10.10 9.24
CA ASN A 181 12.55 -10.04 10.11
C ASN A 181 11.41 -9.35 9.37
N VAL A 182 10.64 -10.11 8.59
CA VAL A 182 9.57 -9.58 7.74
C VAL A 182 8.34 -10.48 7.78
N ALA A 183 7.17 -9.88 7.74
CA ALA A 183 5.91 -10.57 7.48
C ALA A 183 5.39 -10.09 6.12
N ILE A 184 5.07 -11.03 5.24
CA ILE A 184 4.54 -10.77 3.90
C ILE A 184 3.12 -11.32 3.85
N THR A 185 2.15 -10.46 3.55
CA THR A 185 0.76 -10.85 3.30
C THR A 185 0.41 -10.56 1.85
N ALA A 186 -0.19 -11.52 1.17
CA ALA A 186 -0.66 -11.34 -0.20
C ALA A 186 -1.94 -12.14 -0.46
N ALA A 187 -2.88 -11.54 -1.18
CA ALA A 187 -4.05 -12.26 -1.68
C ALA A 187 -3.81 -12.71 -3.12
N ILE A 188 -3.90 -14.02 -3.38
CA ILE A 188 -3.63 -14.63 -4.68
C ILE A 188 -4.80 -15.53 -5.08
N THR A 189 -5.23 -15.40 -6.33
CA THR A 189 -6.22 -16.27 -6.96
C THR A 189 -5.60 -17.02 -8.13
N ILE A 190 -5.53 -18.35 -8.06
CA ILE A 190 -5.08 -19.17 -9.19
C ILE A 190 -6.25 -19.35 -10.16
N ARG A 191 -6.06 -18.93 -11.42
CA ARG A 191 -7.09 -18.96 -12.47
C ARG A 191 -7.03 -20.21 -13.32
N GLU A 192 -5.81 -20.63 -13.67
CA GLU A 192 -5.57 -21.77 -14.53
C GLU A 192 -4.34 -22.53 -14.04
N VAL A 193 -4.34 -23.85 -14.24
CA VAL A 193 -3.23 -24.74 -13.87
C VAL A 193 -2.93 -25.69 -15.03
N ASN A 194 -1.65 -25.88 -15.33
CA ASN A 194 -1.21 -26.94 -16.21
C ASN A 194 -0.93 -28.20 -15.38
N THR A 195 -1.89 -29.14 -15.38
CA THR A 195 -1.84 -30.37 -14.57
C THR A 195 -0.88 -31.44 -15.09
N ALA A 196 -0.27 -31.24 -16.27
CA ALA A 196 0.73 -32.16 -16.80
C ALA A 196 2.06 -32.09 -16.02
N MET A 197 2.24 -31.05 -15.21
CA MET A 197 3.48 -30.74 -14.50
C MET A 197 3.18 -30.33 -13.05
N LEU A 198 4.24 -30.29 -12.25
CA LEU A 198 4.20 -29.67 -10.93
C LEU A 198 3.97 -28.17 -11.12
N HIS A 199 2.91 -27.64 -10.52
CA HIS A 199 2.52 -26.25 -10.63
C HIS A 199 2.50 -25.58 -9.26
N TYR A 200 2.87 -24.30 -9.23
CA TYR A 200 2.98 -23.56 -7.98
C TYR A 200 2.66 -22.07 -8.16
N GLY A 201 2.16 -21.48 -7.08
CA GLY A 201 1.92 -20.04 -6.97
C GLY A 201 2.01 -19.59 -5.51
N GLY A 202 2.63 -18.43 -5.27
CA GLY A 202 2.72 -17.85 -3.94
C GLY A 202 3.71 -16.71 -3.83
N VAL A 203 4.06 -16.38 -2.58
CA VAL A 203 5.04 -15.36 -2.24
C VAL A 203 6.32 -15.99 -1.72
N ALA A 204 7.44 -15.29 -1.84
CA ALA A 204 8.72 -15.75 -1.38
C ALA A 204 9.62 -14.59 -0.94
N VAL A 205 10.60 -14.91 -0.11
CA VAL A 205 11.79 -14.11 0.10
C VAL A 205 12.91 -14.72 -0.74
N ARG A 206 13.41 -13.96 -1.72
CA ARG A 206 14.45 -14.40 -2.67
C ARG A 206 15.76 -13.68 -2.46
N ARG A 207 16.86 -14.37 -2.75
CA ARG A 207 18.20 -13.78 -2.82
C ARG A 207 18.75 -13.98 -4.23
N SER A 208 18.93 -12.89 -4.98
CA SER A 208 19.60 -12.81 -6.29
C SER A 208 19.67 -14.14 -7.06
N GLY A 209 18.55 -14.56 -7.65
CA GLY A 209 18.47 -15.74 -8.52
C GLY A 209 18.32 -17.09 -7.81
N GLN A 210 18.13 -17.10 -6.48
CA GLN A 210 17.75 -18.28 -5.71
C GLN A 210 16.56 -17.98 -4.80
N ASN A 211 15.57 -18.88 -4.80
CA ASN A 211 14.53 -18.84 -3.79
C ASN A 211 15.18 -19.25 -2.46
N THR A 212 14.89 -18.50 -1.41
CA THR A 212 15.45 -18.81 -0.08
C THR A 212 14.38 -19.32 0.85
N GLN A 213 13.20 -18.69 0.87
CA GLN A 213 12.02 -19.14 1.62
C GLN A 213 10.76 -18.77 0.83
N GLY A 214 9.83 -19.69 0.70
CA GLY A 214 8.57 -19.50 -0.03
C GLY A 214 7.39 -19.77 0.89
N CYS A 215 6.24 -19.23 0.53
CA CYS A 215 4.94 -19.63 1.04
C CYS A 215 4.06 -19.84 -0.20
N GLN A 216 4.02 -21.09 -0.66
CA GLN A 216 3.46 -21.45 -1.96
C GLN A 216 2.51 -22.62 -1.82
N LEU A 217 1.44 -22.60 -2.62
CA LEU A 217 0.65 -23.80 -2.87
C LEU A 217 1.26 -24.52 -4.08
N ILE A 218 1.63 -25.78 -3.88
CA ILE A 218 2.12 -26.68 -4.93
C ILE A 218 1.15 -27.83 -5.05
N ASP A 219 0.78 -28.20 -6.27
CA ASP A 219 0.01 -29.43 -6.52
C ASP A 219 0.87 -30.38 -7.37
N GLY A 220 1.10 -31.57 -6.84
CA GLY A 220 2.05 -32.57 -7.35
C GLY A 220 1.62 -33.29 -8.64
N GLY A 221 0.65 -32.76 -9.38
CA GLY A 221 0.15 -33.36 -10.62
C GLY A 221 -0.80 -34.53 -10.38
N ALA A 222 -0.71 -35.60 -11.18
CA ALA A 222 -1.73 -36.66 -11.28
C ALA A 222 -2.11 -37.40 -9.98
N ALA A 223 -1.35 -37.24 -8.89
CA ALA A 223 -1.66 -37.79 -7.56
C ALA A 223 -2.36 -36.79 -6.60
N MET A 224 -2.70 -35.57 -7.07
CA MET A 224 -3.55 -34.55 -6.42
C MET A 224 -3.39 -34.40 -4.90
N VAL A 225 -2.18 -34.12 -4.44
CA VAL A 225 -1.95 -33.63 -3.08
C VAL A 225 -1.34 -32.24 -3.17
N ARG A 226 -1.94 -31.30 -2.43
CA ARG A 226 -1.54 -29.91 -2.36
C ARG A 226 -0.65 -29.72 -1.16
N TYR A 227 0.55 -29.24 -1.41
CA TYR A 227 1.57 -29.03 -0.40
C TYR A 227 1.84 -27.55 -0.22
N ARG A 228 2.23 -27.22 1.01
CA ARG A 228 2.86 -25.96 1.35
C ARG A 228 4.37 -26.15 1.27
N VAL A 229 5.07 -25.22 0.62
CA VAL A 229 6.53 -25.24 0.58
C VAL A 229 7.08 -23.99 1.22
N VAL A 230 8.01 -24.21 2.16
CA VAL A 230 8.91 -23.22 2.76
C VAL A 230 10.31 -23.82 2.63
N GLU A 231 11.20 -23.17 1.84
CA GLU A 231 12.55 -23.61 1.41
C GLU A 231 12.65 -24.18 -0.03
N ASN A 232 13.84 -24.01 -0.64
CA ASN A 232 14.15 -24.26 -2.06
C ASN A 232 14.72 -25.67 -2.34
N THR A 233 14.91 -26.49 -1.30
CA THR A 233 14.76 -27.94 -1.43
C THR A 233 13.26 -28.20 -1.41
N MET A 234 12.75 -29.08 -2.27
CA MET A 234 11.34 -29.51 -2.24
C MET A 234 11.02 -30.29 -0.95
N ASP A 235 11.33 -29.72 0.22
CA ASP A 235 10.84 -30.16 1.52
C ASP A 235 9.38 -29.71 1.56
N LEU A 236 8.60 -30.42 0.75
CA LEU A 236 7.16 -30.40 0.79
C LEU A 236 6.83 -30.76 2.23
N ASP A 237 6.20 -29.86 2.97
CA ASP A 237 5.61 -30.23 4.24
C ASP A 237 4.42 -31.15 3.94
N SER A 238 4.74 -32.40 3.65
CA SER A 238 3.77 -33.45 3.30
C SER A 238 2.93 -33.86 4.50
N ASP A 239 3.33 -33.43 5.69
CA ASP A 239 2.65 -33.71 6.95
C ASP A 239 1.46 -32.77 7.16
N THR A 240 1.42 -31.62 6.45
CA THR A 240 0.31 -30.65 6.51
C THR A 240 -0.28 -30.31 5.13
N PRO A 241 -0.86 -31.29 4.41
CA PRO A 241 -1.46 -31.04 3.10
C PRO A 241 -2.64 -30.06 3.19
N PHE A 242 -2.69 -29.12 2.24
CA PHE A 242 -3.81 -28.19 2.14
C PHE A 242 -5.03 -28.89 1.52
N THR A 243 -6.20 -28.69 2.12
CA THR A 243 -7.48 -29.20 1.60
C THR A 243 -8.39 -28.04 1.24
N GLY A 244 -8.89 -28.01 0.01
CA GLY A 244 -9.76 -26.93 -0.47
C GLY A 244 -9.43 -26.51 -1.89
N PRO A 245 -10.39 -25.93 -2.64
CA PRO A 245 -10.22 -25.59 -4.05
C PRO A 245 -9.05 -24.61 -4.26
N VAL A 246 -8.25 -24.88 -5.29
CA VAL A 246 -7.12 -24.03 -5.72
C VAL A 246 -7.56 -23.04 -6.78
N LEU A 247 -8.41 -23.48 -7.72
CA LEU A 247 -8.88 -22.64 -8.81
C LEU A 247 -9.97 -21.68 -8.36
N ASN A 248 -9.87 -20.43 -8.82
CA ASN A 248 -10.88 -19.38 -8.71
C ASN A 248 -11.34 -19.11 -7.27
N VAL A 249 -10.45 -19.31 -6.30
CA VAL A 249 -10.66 -18.88 -4.93
C VAL A 249 -9.49 -18.01 -4.53
N SER A 250 -9.79 -16.78 -4.11
CA SER A 250 -8.78 -15.90 -3.53
C SER A 250 -8.36 -16.46 -2.17
N ARG A 251 -7.05 -16.52 -1.95
CA ARG A 251 -6.42 -17.04 -0.74
C ARG A 251 -5.47 -16.01 -0.19
N VAL A 252 -5.45 -15.84 1.12
CA VAL A 252 -4.51 -14.95 1.79
C VAL A 252 -3.31 -15.77 2.25
N TYR A 253 -2.16 -15.48 1.67
CA TYR A 253 -0.87 -16.04 2.02
C TYR A 253 -0.20 -15.11 3.03
N ARG A 254 0.15 -15.63 4.21
CA ARG A 254 0.94 -14.95 5.23
C ARG A 254 2.25 -15.70 5.41
N HIS A 255 3.35 -15.06 5.05
CA HIS A 255 4.69 -15.60 5.20
C HIS A 255 5.47 -14.78 6.23
N LEU A 256 5.70 -15.37 7.40
CA LEU A 256 6.49 -14.77 8.46
C LEU A 256 7.92 -15.28 8.36
N VAL A 257 8.90 -14.37 8.42
CA VAL A 257 10.32 -14.68 8.47
C VAL A 257 10.90 -13.99 9.70
N GLN A 258 11.44 -14.76 10.63
CA GLN A 258 12.04 -14.29 11.89
C GLN A 258 13.41 -14.91 12.09
N GLY A 259 14.46 -14.16 11.74
CA GLY A 259 15.81 -14.66 11.77
C GLY A 259 15.99 -15.87 10.83
N ASN A 260 16.25 -17.05 11.40
CA ASN A 260 16.34 -18.32 10.65
C ASN A 260 14.99 -19.06 10.61
N ALA A 261 13.96 -18.55 11.26
CA ALA A 261 12.66 -19.19 11.26
C ALA A 261 11.80 -18.63 10.13
N GLY A 262 11.03 -19.52 9.49
CA GLY A 262 9.99 -19.16 8.56
C GLY A 262 8.71 -19.88 8.94
N ASP A 263 7.60 -19.16 8.90
CA ASP A 263 6.25 -19.70 9.00
C ASP A 263 5.47 -19.30 7.74
N CYS A 264 4.63 -20.19 7.25
CA CYS A 264 3.71 -19.91 6.16
C CYS A 264 2.32 -20.32 6.62
N ASN A 265 1.34 -19.47 6.34
CA ASN A 265 -0.07 -19.64 6.67
C ASN A 265 -0.89 -19.25 5.43
N VAL A 266 -1.85 -20.08 5.06
CA VAL A 266 -2.79 -19.80 3.98
C VAL A 266 -4.20 -19.89 4.56
N ASP A 267 -4.97 -18.81 4.49
CA ASP A 267 -6.32 -18.68 5.06
C ASP A 267 -6.45 -19.08 6.55
N GLY A 268 -5.47 -18.74 7.38
CA GLY A 268 -5.51 -18.99 8.82
C GLY A 268 -5.18 -20.44 9.23
N THR A 269 -4.73 -21.29 8.32
CA THR A 269 -4.34 -22.69 8.63
C THR A 269 -2.99 -22.79 9.36
N VAL A 270 -2.83 -23.84 10.18
CA VAL A 270 -1.71 -24.07 11.13
C VAL A 270 -0.34 -23.69 10.57
N GLU A 271 0.42 -22.95 11.39
CA GLU A 271 1.81 -22.53 11.14
C GLU A 271 2.75 -23.74 11.10
N THR A 272 3.58 -23.79 10.06
CA THR A 272 4.67 -24.77 9.97
C THR A 272 5.98 -24.05 10.20
N ARG A 273 6.58 -24.29 11.37
CA ARG A 273 7.79 -23.61 11.82
C ARG A 273 9.04 -24.33 11.32
N LEU A 274 9.82 -23.67 10.48
CA LEU A 274 11.05 -24.24 9.92
C LEU A 274 12.30 -23.54 10.39
N ASN A 275 13.43 -24.27 10.42
CA ASN A 275 14.76 -23.74 10.71
C ASN A 275 15.56 -23.64 9.38
N ALA A 276 15.53 -22.48 8.72
CA ALA A 276 16.24 -22.23 7.47
C ALA A 276 17.43 -21.28 7.69
N PRO A 277 18.68 -21.71 7.43
CA PRO A 277 19.83 -20.83 7.44
C PRO A 277 19.83 -19.98 6.17
N ASN A 278 19.59 -18.66 6.31
CA ASN A 278 19.88 -17.54 5.39
C ASN A 278 18.67 -16.61 5.20
N ARG A 279 18.89 -15.32 5.48
CA ARG A 279 17.86 -14.47 6.09
C ARG A 279 17.60 -13.13 5.38
N ASP A 280 18.36 -12.76 4.36
CA ASP A 280 18.24 -11.44 3.74
C ASP A 280 17.85 -11.56 2.27
N GLY A 281 16.62 -11.17 1.96
CA GLY A 281 16.09 -11.26 0.61
C GLY A 281 15.12 -10.14 0.24
N ARG A 282 14.71 -10.20 -1.01
CA ARG A 282 13.73 -9.35 -1.65
C ARG A 282 12.40 -10.09 -1.62
N VAL A 283 11.31 -9.35 -1.48
CA VAL A 283 9.97 -9.94 -1.61
C VAL A 283 9.76 -10.26 -3.07
N ALA A 284 9.29 -11.46 -3.34
CA ALA A 284 8.96 -11.88 -4.68
C ALA A 284 7.62 -12.59 -4.71
N ILE A 285 6.97 -12.45 -5.84
CA ILE A 285 5.81 -13.26 -6.21
C ILE A 285 6.26 -14.21 -7.30
N GLU A 286 5.86 -15.46 -7.17
CA GLU A 286 6.30 -16.52 -8.06
C GLU A 286 5.13 -17.34 -8.58
N ALA A 287 5.15 -17.61 -9.87
CA ALA A 287 4.24 -18.54 -10.52
C ALA A 287 5.03 -19.47 -11.45
N GLY A 288 4.65 -20.74 -11.45
CA GLY A 288 5.08 -21.70 -12.45
C GLY A 288 3.91 -22.60 -12.82
N TYR A 289 3.68 -22.77 -14.12
CA TYR A 289 2.64 -23.64 -14.67
C TYR A 289 1.21 -23.24 -14.29
N VAL A 290 1.03 -21.98 -13.88
CA VAL A 290 -0.26 -21.41 -13.51
C VAL A 290 -0.48 -20.08 -14.21
N THR A 291 -1.75 -19.71 -14.36
CA THR A 291 -2.17 -18.32 -14.48
C THR A 291 -2.72 -17.91 -13.12
N MET A 292 -2.27 -16.79 -12.57
CA MET A 292 -2.75 -16.31 -11.27
C MET A 292 -2.87 -14.79 -11.24
N ASP A 293 -3.82 -14.31 -10.46
CA ASP A 293 -4.01 -12.91 -10.12
C ASP A 293 -3.51 -12.67 -8.69
N VAL A 294 -2.86 -11.55 -8.48
CA VAL A 294 -2.41 -11.06 -7.18
C VAL A 294 -3.11 -9.74 -6.93
N ASP A 295 -3.84 -9.66 -5.83
CA ASP A 295 -4.63 -8.48 -5.43
C ASP A 295 -3.72 -7.42 -4.81
N TYR A 296 -2.92 -7.85 -3.82
CA TYR A 296 -1.96 -6.98 -3.17
C TYR A 296 -0.75 -7.75 -2.63
N VAL A 297 0.30 -7.00 -2.29
CA VAL A 297 1.39 -7.44 -1.42
C VAL A 297 1.61 -6.39 -0.33
N PHE A 298 1.43 -6.82 0.91
CA PHE A 298 1.69 -6.03 2.11
C PHE A 298 2.88 -6.62 2.87
N VAL A 299 3.79 -5.76 3.32
CA VAL A 299 5.01 -6.18 3.99
C VAL A 299 5.23 -5.36 5.24
N VAL A 300 5.31 -6.05 6.37
CA VAL A 300 5.67 -5.48 7.67
C VAL A 300 7.10 -5.89 8.00
N LYS A 301 7.93 -4.93 8.41
CA LYS A 301 9.27 -5.20 8.92
C LYS A 301 9.24 -5.17 10.43
N MET A 302 9.77 -6.24 11.03
CA MET A 302 9.84 -6.39 12.47
C MET A 302 11.23 -6.06 13.01
N PRO A 303 11.34 -5.36 14.15
CA PRO A 303 12.58 -5.23 14.88
C PRO A 303 13.10 -6.60 15.33
N PRO A 304 14.44 -6.75 15.42
CA PRO A 304 15.11 -7.99 15.81
C PRO A 304 14.89 -8.40 17.26
#